data_AF-A0A1B6GNA4-F1
#
_entry.id   AF-A0A1B6GNA4-F1
#
_cell.length_a   1.000
_cell.length_b   1.000
_cell.length_c   1.000
_cell.angle_alpha   90.00
_cell.angle_beta   90.00
_cell.angle_gamma   90.00
#
_symmetry.space_group_name_H-M   'P 1'
#
loop_
_entity.id
_entity.type
_entity.pdbx_description
1 polymer ?
#
loop_
_entity_poly.entity_id
_entity_poly.type
_entity_poly.pdbx_seq_one_letter_code
_entity_poly.pdbx_strand_id
1 'polypeptide(L)'
;DATEVEFPSPKYIVIHNHLYKITKLGYKLVVPENLIIPLIHECHTYYIHCGTQKCLQILQETFQFKNMSKHIRKFISHCDTCQRCKHLSHPNHGIAIGQQSTNIGDTVSIDFLGPLPTSQGNTKYVLIATDNFSKLT
;
A
#
# COMPACT_ATOMS: atom_id res chain seq x y z
N ASP A 1 -4.16 -49.11 -3.60
CA ASP A 1 -4.11 -48.38 -2.32
C ASP A 1 -5.34 -47.51 -2.19
N ALA A 2 -6.24 -47.90 -1.29
CA ALA A 2 -7.49 -47.17 -1.05
C ALA A 2 -7.15 -45.83 -0.38
N THR A 3 -7.49 -44.73 -1.02
CA THR A 3 -7.41 -43.41 -0.43
C THR A 3 -8.36 -43.33 0.76
N GLU A 4 -7.82 -43.32 1.97
CA GLU A 4 -8.59 -43.10 3.20
C GLU A 4 -9.15 -41.68 3.17
N VAL A 5 -10.48 -41.60 2.99
CA VAL A 5 -11.25 -40.36 3.02
C VAL A 5 -12.07 -40.38 4.30
N GLU A 6 -11.83 -39.41 5.19
CA GLU A 6 -12.55 -39.31 6.47
C GLU A 6 -13.40 -38.03 6.52
N PHE A 7 -14.55 -38.10 7.19
CA PHE A 7 -15.49 -36.98 7.33
C PHE A 7 -15.63 -36.59 8.81
N PRO A 8 -14.76 -35.72 9.35
CA PRO A 8 -14.84 -35.31 10.76
C PRO A 8 -16.08 -34.46 11.07
N SER A 9 -16.71 -33.85 10.06
CA SER A 9 -18.00 -33.15 10.20
C SER A 9 -18.63 -32.92 8.82
N PRO A 10 -19.91 -32.51 8.73
CA PRO A 10 -20.55 -32.15 7.45
C PRO A 10 -19.86 -31.01 6.68
N LYS A 11 -19.00 -30.22 7.34
CA LYS A 11 -18.31 -29.07 6.74
C LYS A 11 -16.87 -29.37 6.35
N TYR A 12 -16.33 -30.52 6.72
CA TYR A 12 -14.90 -30.83 6.57
C TYR A 12 -14.68 -32.28 6.11
N ILE A 13 -13.63 -32.48 5.32
CA ILE A 13 -13.20 -33.77 4.79
C ILE A 13 -11.68 -33.88 4.94
N VAL A 14 -11.17 -35.07 5.25
CA VAL A 14 -9.74 -35.36 5.29
C VAL A 14 -9.39 -36.18 4.06
N ILE A 15 -8.39 -35.73 3.31
CA ILE A 15 -7.88 -36.41 2.12
C ILE A 15 -6.35 -36.43 2.25
N HIS A 16 -5.72 -37.59 2.16
CA HIS A 16 -4.27 -37.74 2.32
C HIS A 16 -3.72 -37.08 3.60
N ASN A 17 -4.40 -37.25 4.73
CA ASN A 17 -4.05 -36.63 6.02
C ASN A 17 -4.07 -35.09 6.05
N HIS A 18 -4.78 -34.45 5.10
CA HIS A 18 -4.96 -33.00 5.05
C HIS A 18 -6.44 -32.65 5.22
N LEU A 19 -6.73 -31.65 6.06
CA LEU A 19 -8.10 -31.20 6.32
C LEU A 19 -8.55 -30.20 5.25
N TYR A 20 -9.68 -30.45 4.61
CA TYR A 20 -10.30 -29.55 3.65
C TYR A 20 -11.67 -29.11 4.15
N LYS A 21 -12.00 -27.84 3.91
CA LYS A 21 -13.35 -27.31 4.09
C LYS A 21 -14.16 -27.50 2.82
N ILE A 22 -15.33 -28.09 2.97
CA ILE A 22 -16.30 -28.26 1.88
C ILE A 22 -16.98 -26.92 1.62
N THR A 23 -16.95 -26.50 0.35
CA THR A 23 -17.63 -25.28 -0.12
C THR A 23 -18.48 -25.60 -1.35
N LYS A 24 -19.36 -24.67 -1.74
CA LYS A 24 -20.20 -24.83 -2.95
C LYS A 24 -19.37 -24.96 -4.24
N LEU A 25 -18.14 -24.44 -4.24
CA LEU A 25 -17.25 -24.38 -5.40
C LEU A 25 -16.15 -25.47 -5.36
N GLY A 26 -16.20 -26.40 -4.39
CA GLY A 26 -15.19 -27.43 -4.19
C GLY A 26 -14.55 -27.38 -2.80
N TYR A 27 -13.34 -27.91 -2.69
CA TYR A 27 -12.62 -28.07 -1.43
C TYR A 27 -11.55 -26.99 -1.25
N LYS A 28 -11.42 -26.45 -0.04
CA LYS A 28 -10.34 -25.52 0.32
C LYS A 28 -9.48 -26.11 1.42
N LEU A 29 -8.17 -26.15 1.23
CA LEU A 29 -7.23 -26.69 2.20
C LEU A 29 -7.23 -25.83 3.46
N VAL A 30 -7.49 -26.44 4.61
CA VAL A 30 -7.46 -25.75 5.90
C VAL A 30 -6.02 -25.58 6.33
N VAL A 31 -5.61 -24.34 6.56
CA VAL A 31 -4.23 -24.01 6.93
C VAL A 31 -4.09 -24.01 8.46
N PRO A 32 -3.17 -24.81 9.02
CA PRO A 32 -2.81 -24.76 10.44
C PRO A 32 -2.30 -23.37 10.87
N GLU A 33 -2.55 -22.98 12.12
CA GLU A 33 -2.24 -21.62 12.60
C GLU A 33 -0.77 -21.21 12.43
N ASN A 34 0.15 -22.15 12.64
CA ASN A 34 1.59 -21.93 12.50
C ASN A 34 2.03 -21.68 11.04
N LEU A 35 1.23 -22.08 10.05
CA LEU A 35 1.52 -21.90 8.62
C LEU A 35 0.84 -20.67 8.01
N ILE A 36 -0.08 -20.02 8.73
CA ILE A 36 -0.81 -18.85 8.21
C ILE A 36 0.15 -17.71 7.84
N ILE A 37 1.06 -17.32 8.75
CA ILE A 37 1.98 -16.21 8.49
C ILE A 37 2.99 -16.54 7.37
N PRO A 38 3.67 -17.71 7.38
CA PRO A 38 4.51 -18.13 6.26
C PRO A 38 3.79 -18.11 4.91
N LEU A 39 2.56 -18.63 4.85
CA LEU A 39 1.77 -18.64 3.62
C LEU A 39 1.45 -17.23 3.11
N ILE A 40 1.07 -16.32 4.01
CA ILE A 40 0.81 -14.92 3.64
C ILE A 40 2.09 -14.24 3.16
N HIS A 41 3.23 -14.49 3.84
CA HIS A 41 4.52 -13.98 3.42
C HIS A 41 4.86 -14.43 1.99
N GLU A 42 4.79 -15.75 1.72
CA GLU A 42 5.06 -16.31 0.39
C GLU A 42 4.17 -15.70 -0.69
N CYS A 43 2.85 -15.63 -0.48
CA CYS A 43 1.96 -15.01 -1.45
C CYS A 43 2.26 -13.51 -1.62
N HIS A 44 2.59 -12.80 -0.54
CA HIS A 44 2.89 -11.38 -0.61
C HIS A 44 4.17 -11.10 -1.40
N THR A 45 5.24 -11.85 -1.15
CA THR A 45 6.56 -11.68 -1.80
C THR A 45 6.55 -12.19 -3.24
N TYR A 46 5.98 -13.38 -3.48
CA TYR A 46 5.90 -13.98 -4.81
C TYR A 46 5.17 -13.07 -5.82
N TYR A 47 4.09 -12.41 -5.37
CA TYR A 47 3.33 -11.46 -6.20
C TYR A 47 3.79 -10.01 -6.04
N ILE A 48 5.08 -9.79 -5.78
CA ILE A 48 5.76 -8.48 -5.74
C ILE A 48 5.06 -7.51 -4.78
N HIS A 49 5.10 -7.83 -3.49
CA HIS A 49 4.50 -7.04 -2.42
C HIS A 49 3.02 -6.68 -2.66
N CYS A 50 2.23 -7.65 -3.13
CA CYS A 50 0.83 -7.42 -3.47
C CYS A 50 0.01 -6.92 -2.27
N GLY A 51 -0.94 -6.03 -2.53
CA GLY A 51 -1.80 -5.46 -1.49
C GLY A 51 -2.80 -6.47 -0.89
N THR A 52 -3.42 -6.09 0.23
CA THR A 52 -4.32 -6.95 1.01
C THR A 52 -5.44 -7.61 0.20
N GLN A 53 -6.10 -6.87 -0.69
CA GLN A 53 -7.21 -7.42 -1.49
C GLN A 53 -6.72 -8.48 -2.49
N LYS A 54 -5.61 -8.22 -3.17
CA LYS A 54 -5.03 -9.16 -4.14
C LYS A 54 -4.52 -10.43 -3.43
N CYS A 55 -3.81 -10.27 -2.31
CA CYS A 55 -3.35 -11.41 -1.50
C CYS A 55 -4.54 -12.26 -1.00
N LEU A 56 -5.62 -11.62 -0.52
CA LEU A 56 -6.84 -12.33 -0.13
C LEU A 56 -7.47 -13.08 -1.29
N GLN A 57 -7.58 -12.44 -2.46
CA GLN A 57 -8.15 -13.05 -3.66
C GLN A 57 -7.38 -14.30 -4.08
N ILE A 58 -6.06 -14.25 -4.07
CA ILE A 58 -5.21 -15.39 -4.46
C ILE A 58 -5.33 -16.51 -3.43
N LEU A 59 -5.12 -16.21 -2.14
CA LEU A 59 -5.09 -17.25 -1.10
C LEU A 59 -6.45 -17.95 -0.92
N GLN A 60 -7.56 -17.23 -1.09
CA GLN A 60 -8.88 -17.82 -0.90
C GLN A 60 -9.28 -18.79 -2.01
N GLU A 61 -8.57 -18.86 -3.15
CA GLU A 61 -8.86 -19.82 -4.22
C GLU A 61 -8.59 -21.26 -3.75
N THR A 62 -7.47 -21.47 -3.06
CA THR A 62 -7.02 -22.81 -2.65
C THR A 62 -7.13 -23.06 -1.15
N PHE A 63 -6.99 -22.00 -0.33
CA PHE A 63 -6.84 -22.13 1.11
C PHE A 63 -8.03 -21.58 1.90
N GLN A 64 -8.14 -22.02 3.15
CA GLN A 64 -9.07 -21.50 4.13
C GLN A 64 -8.43 -21.48 5.52
N PHE A 65 -8.57 -20.37 6.24
CA PHE A 65 -8.24 -20.29 7.67
C PHE A 65 -9.12 -19.25 8.35
N LYS A 66 -9.19 -19.29 9.69
CA LYS A 66 -10.05 -18.37 10.44
C LYS A 66 -9.55 -16.93 10.25
N ASN A 67 -10.47 -16.00 10.00
CA ASN A 67 -10.18 -14.58 9.87
C ASN A 67 -9.14 -14.20 8.79
N MET A 68 -9.15 -14.85 7.60
CA MET A 68 -8.15 -14.63 6.53
C MET A 68 -7.84 -13.15 6.28
N SER A 69 -8.87 -12.35 6.02
CA SER A 69 -8.72 -10.92 5.73
C SER A 69 -8.02 -10.16 6.86
N LYS A 70 -8.28 -10.50 8.13
CA LYS A 70 -7.64 -9.86 9.30
C LYS A 70 -6.17 -10.20 9.39
N HIS A 71 -5.81 -11.47 9.21
CA HIS A 71 -4.40 -11.90 9.22
C HIS A 71 -3.61 -11.25 8.08
N ILE A 72 -4.15 -11.29 6.85
CA ILE A 72 -3.51 -10.71 5.67
C ILE A 72 -3.33 -9.20 5.83
N ARG A 73 -4.38 -8.49 6.27
CA ARG A 73 -4.31 -7.04 6.51
C ARG A 73 -3.24 -6.72 7.56
N LYS A 74 -3.25 -7.44 8.69
CA LYS A 74 -2.29 -7.22 9.78
C LYS A 74 -0.86 -7.50 9.31
N PHE A 75 -0.62 -8.55 8.54
CA PHE A 75 0.71 -8.85 8.04
C PHE A 75 1.22 -7.73 7.12
N ILE A 76 0.45 -7.37 6.10
CA ILE A 76 0.86 -6.38 5.09
C ILE A 76 1.00 -4.97 5.70
N SER A 77 0.20 -4.63 6.73
CA SER A 77 0.35 -3.35 7.44
C SER A 77 1.67 -3.22 8.21
N HIS A 78 2.38 -4.33 8.44
CA HIS A 78 3.69 -4.36 9.10
C HIS A 78 4.84 -4.67 8.12
N CYS A 79 4.58 -4.78 6.81
CA CYS A 79 5.63 -4.99 5.82
C CYS A 79 6.43 -3.70 5.59
N ASP A 80 7.71 -3.71 5.95
CA ASP A 80 8.61 -2.54 5.83
C ASP A 80 8.67 -1.98 4.41
N THR A 81 8.90 -2.83 3.40
CA THR A 81 8.93 -2.43 1.98
C THR A 81 7.64 -1.72 1.57
N CYS A 82 6.48 -2.27 1.95
CA CYS A 82 5.21 -1.62 1.65
C CYS A 82 5.04 -0.30 2.39
N GLN A 83 5.43 -0.20 3.66
CA GLN A 83 5.30 1.03 4.42
C GLN A 83 6.22 2.14 3.88
N ARG A 84 7.40 1.80 3.34
CA ARG A 84 8.33 2.78 2.74
C ARG A 84 7.91 3.22 1.35
N CYS A 85 7.44 2.30 0.51
CA CYS A 85 7.19 2.57 -0.91
C CYS A 85 5.77 3.04 -1.20
N LYS A 86 4.80 2.75 -0.33
CA LYS A 86 3.40 3.09 -0.59
C LYS A 86 3.16 4.56 -0.28
N HIS A 87 2.79 5.34 -1.29
CA HIS A 87 2.34 6.71 -1.10
C HIS A 87 1.14 6.73 -0.16
N LEU A 88 1.21 7.58 0.87
CA LEU A 88 0.07 7.86 1.73
C LEU A 88 -1.02 8.48 0.87
N SER A 89 -2.15 7.79 0.70
CA SER A 89 -3.35 8.32 0.04
C SER A 89 -4.17 9.22 0.98
N HIS A 90 -3.52 9.82 1.98
CA HIS A 90 -4.18 10.85 2.76
C HIS A 90 -4.14 12.13 1.92
N PRO A 91 -5.29 12.71 1.56
CA PRO A 91 -5.27 14.06 1.04
C PRO A 91 -4.57 14.93 2.07
N ASN A 92 -3.62 15.75 1.61
CA ASN A 92 -3.02 16.80 2.44
C ASN A 92 -4.17 17.53 3.15
N HIS A 93 -4.09 17.63 4.48
CA HIS A 93 -5.13 18.24 5.27
C HIS A 93 -5.28 19.70 4.86
N GLY A 94 -6.41 20.04 4.24
CA GLY A 94 -6.80 21.40 3.89
C GLY A 94 -5.95 22.06 2.80
N ILE A 95 -6.54 23.00 2.08
CA ILE A 95 -5.77 23.99 1.33
C ILE A 95 -5.12 24.88 2.39
N ALA A 96 -3.78 24.92 2.43
CA ALA A 96 -3.09 25.92 3.22
C ALA A 96 -3.46 27.31 2.67
N ILE A 97 -4.27 28.06 3.40
CA ILE A 97 -4.56 29.46 3.05
C ILE A 97 -3.35 30.26 3.50
N GLY A 98 -2.52 30.67 2.53
CA GLY A 98 -1.40 31.57 2.79
C GLY A 98 -1.90 32.91 3.35
N GLN A 99 -1.05 33.58 4.14
CA GLN A 99 -1.36 34.91 4.67
C GLN A 99 -1.64 35.89 3.52
N GLN A 100 -2.81 36.53 3.55
CA GLN A 100 -3.16 37.54 2.56
C GLN A 100 -2.40 38.84 2.85
N SER A 101 -1.74 39.38 1.85
CA SER A 101 -1.16 40.72 1.89
C SER A 101 -2.28 41.76 1.83
N THR A 102 -2.24 42.78 2.67
CA THR A 102 -3.26 43.83 2.75
C THR A 102 -2.81 45.16 2.13
N ASN A 103 -1.49 45.38 2.06
CA ASN A 103 -0.86 46.55 1.47
C ASN A 103 0.42 46.17 0.70
N ILE A 104 0.90 47.10 -0.12
CA ILE A 104 2.19 47.00 -0.81
C ILE A 104 3.31 46.91 0.23
N GLY A 105 4.21 45.95 0.07
CA GLY A 105 5.35 45.74 0.95
C GLY A 105 5.06 44.86 2.18
N ASP A 106 3.82 44.40 2.37
CA ASP A 106 3.46 43.53 3.50
C ASP A 106 4.20 42.18 3.43
N THR A 107 4.22 41.56 2.24
CA THR A 107 4.94 40.31 2.00
C THR A 107 5.50 40.25 0.59
N VAL A 108 6.75 39.78 0.48
CA VAL A 108 7.45 39.56 -0.80
C VAL A 108 7.76 38.06 -0.92
N SER A 109 7.36 37.47 -2.03
CA SER A 109 7.75 36.11 -2.39
C SER A 109 9.07 36.15 -3.15
N ILE A 110 10.03 35.35 -2.75
CA ILE A 110 11.36 35.28 -3.37
C ILE A 110 11.58 33.87 -3.91
N ASP A 111 11.99 33.76 -5.17
CA ASP A 111 12.33 32.51 -5.82
C ASP A 111 13.57 32.65 -6.72
N PHE A 112 14.19 31.54 -7.08
CA PHE A 112 15.29 31.50 -8.04
C PHE A 112 14.87 30.70 -9.27
N LEU A 113 14.90 31.36 -10.43
CA LEU A 113 14.76 30.68 -11.70
C LEU A 113 16.12 30.20 -12.20
N GLY A 114 16.29 28.88 -12.34
CA GLY A 114 17.46 28.29 -12.98
C GLY A 114 17.75 26.85 -12.58
N PRO A 115 18.89 26.29 -13.01
CA PRO A 115 19.93 26.97 -13.80
C PRO A 115 19.53 27.20 -15.26
N LEU A 116 19.81 28.40 -15.76
CA LEU A 116 19.68 28.82 -17.16
C LEU A 116 21.04 28.74 -17.88
N PRO A 117 21.07 28.81 -19.23
CA PRO A 117 22.32 28.96 -19.97
C PRO A 117 23.14 30.15 -19.44
N THR A 118 24.46 29.96 -19.36
CA THR A 118 25.38 30.96 -18.79
C THR A 118 25.29 32.27 -19.57
N SER A 119 24.92 33.35 -18.89
CA SER A 119 24.96 34.71 -19.45
C SER A 119 26.29 35.41 -19.13
N GLN A 120 26.40 36.68 -19.54
CA GLN A 120 27.57 37.49 -19.22
C GLN A 120 27.78 37.59 -17.70
N GLY A 121 29.04 37.50 -17.26
CA GLY A 121 29.38 37.51 -15.84
C GLY A 121 29.22 36.15 -15.13
N ASN A 122 29.09 35.05 -15.88
CA ASN A 122 28.95 33.69 -15.33
C ASN A 122 27.67 33.49 -14.50
N THR A 123 26.62 34.25 -14.79
CA THR A 123 25.32 34.17 -14.11
C THR A 123 24.45 33.10 -14.75
N LYS A 124 23.80 32.28 -13.93
CA LYS A 124 22.92 31.17 -14.37
C LYS A 124 21.55 31.16 -13.69
N TYR A 125 21.30 32.11 -12.79
CA TYR A 125 20.05 32.18 -12.03
C TYR A 125 19.51 33.59 -12.07
N VAL A 126 18.19 33.70 -12.08
CA VAL A 126 17.48 34.97 -11.91
C VAL A 126 16.81 34.93 -10.55
N LEU A 127 17.14 35.89 -9.68
CA LEU A 127 16.38 36.14 -8.46
C LEU A 127 15.08 36.82 -8.83
N ILE A 128 13.96 36.19 -8.50
CA ILE A 128 12.61 36.71 -8.68
C ILE A 128 12.14 37.18 -7.31
N ALA A 129 11.76 38.44 -7.19
CA ALA A 129 11.17 38.99 -5.97
C ALA A 129 9.84 39.66 -6.33
N THR A 130 8.73 39.07 -5.89
CA THR A 130 7.39 39.54 -6.22
C THR A 130 6.69 40.07 -4.98
N ASP A 131 6.24 41.32 -5.01
CA ASP A 131 5.34 41.84 -3.99
C ASP A 131 3.97 41.16 -4.10
N ASN A 132 3.53 40.51 -3.03
CA ASN A 132 2.35 39.65 -3.07
C ASN A 132 1.03 40.42 -3.17
N PHE A 133 1.02 41.71 -2.81
CA PHE A 133 -0.17 42.57 -2.93
C PHE A 133 -0.32 43.13 -4.34
N SER A 134 0.69 43.88 -4.81
CA SER A 134 0.71 44.53 -6.13
C SER A 134 0.98 43.58 -7.29
N LYS A 135 1.52 42.39 -7.01
CA LYS A 135 2.02 41.43 -8.01
C LYS A 135 3.15 41.98 -8.89
N LEU A 136 3.81 43.05 -8.44
CA LEU A 136 4.99 43.60 -9.10
C LEU A 136 6.18 42.66 -8.90
N THR A 137 6.83 42.28 -10.01
CA THR A 137 8.02 41.41 -10.06
C THR A 137 9.14 42.13 -10.79
#